data_AF-A0A916C7D1-F1
#
_entry.id   AF-A0A916C7D1-F1
#
_cell.length_a   1.000
_cell.length_b   1.000
_cell.length_c   1.000
_cell.angle_alpha   90.00
_cell.angle_beta   90.00
_cell.angle_gamma   90.00
#
_symmetry.space_group_name_H-M   'P 1'
#
loop_
_entity.id
_entity.type
_entity.pdbx_description
1 polymer ?
#
loop_
_entity_poly.entity_id
_entity_poly.type
_entity_poly.pdbx_seq_one_letter_code
_entity_poly.pdbx_strand_id
1 'polypeptide(L)'
;MRGKKATTEQIIAVLKEAAAGPRFRRVAAPMDALALYRLRKAFPDVLALDSVGGATGWIIVTIDKKRRGQALEVGRRLAQTSISAKIIVIVDKDVDGTNLGEVMHTVGSRWQPFPAAEILDDMPGIPLDPSAVRSGRSSKIIIDATRQWPEEGGPKIYQERNRDLLTRLAPAAIPAVDAQWERYLAGWKQGSCYPLPGD
;
A
#
# COMPACT_ATOMS: atom_id res chain seq x y z
N MET A 1 24.86 2.69 -21.57
CA MET A 1 24.61 1.23 -21.50
C MET A 1 23.10 0.97 -21.44
N ARG A 2 22.48 0.38 -22.48
CA ARG A 2 21.07 -0.05 -22.42
C ARG A 2 20.97 -1.28 -21.52
N GLY A 3 20.31 -1.16 -20.37
CA GLY A 3 20.05 -2.31 -19.49
C GLY A 3 19.29 -3.41 -20.24
N LYS A 4 19.66 -4.68 -20.02
CA LYS A 4 18.99 -5.84 -20.62
C LYS A 4 17.48 -5.76 -20.39
N LYS A 5 16.68 -5.81 -21.46
CA LYS A 5 15.21 -5.86 -21.39
C LYS A 5 14.78 -7.12 -20.63
N ALA A 6 13.71 -7.01 -19.84
CA ALA A 6 13.09 -8.18 -19.18
C ALA A 6 12.57 -9.15 -20.23
N THR A 7 12.76 -10.45 -20.03
CA THR A 7 12.20 -11.49 -20.93
C THR A 7 10.75 -11.79 -20.55
N THR A 8 9.96 -12.31 -21.50
CA THR A 8 8.58 -12.73 -21.26
C THR A 8 8.47 -13.75 -20.13
N GLU A 9 9.41 -14.70 -20.05
CA GLU A 9 9.49 -15.70 -18.99
C GLU A 9 9.65 -15.09 -17.60
N GLN A 10 10.44 -14.02 -17.48
CA GLN A 10 10.64 -13.31 -16.21
C GLN A 10 9.36 -12.61 -15.75
N ILE A 11 8.61 -12.02 -16.68
CA ILE A 11 7.31 -11.39 -16.38
C ILE A 11 6.30 -12.45 -15.95
N ILE A 12 6.24 -13.57 -16.68
CA ILE A 12 5.37 -14.71 -16.34
C ILE A 12 5.74 -15.29 -14.96
N ALA A 13 7.03 -15.39 -14.62
CA ALA A 13 7.47 -15.87 -13.32
C ALA A 13 6.95 -14.98 -12.18
N VAL A 14 7.06 -13.65 -12.33
CA VAL A 14 6.52 -12.70 -11.34
C VAL A 14 5.00 -12.79 -11.24
N LEU A 15 4.30 -12.92 -12.37
CA LEU A 15 2.84 -13.12 -12.38
C LEU A 15 2.44 -14.41 -11.65
N LYS A 16 3.17 -15.50 -11.86
CA LYS A 16 2.94 -16.79 -11.19
C LYS A 16 3.24 -16.74 -9.69
N GLU A 17 4.33 -16.10 -9.29
CA GLU A 17 4.68 -15.88 -7.88
C GLU A 17 3.59 -15.05 -7.16
N ALA A 18 3.15 -13.95 -7.78
CA ALA A 18 2.07 -13.11 -7.27
C ALA A 18 0.71 -13.83 -7.23
N ALA A 19 0.50 -14.86 -8.04
CA ALA A 19 -0.70 -15.69 -8.01
C ALA A 19 -0.64 -16.81 -6.95
N ALA A 20 0.56 -17.21 -6.50
CA ALA A 20 0.80 -18.34 -5.60
C ALA A 20 1.02 -17.95 -4.13
N GLY A 21 1.23 -16.66 -3.81
CA GLY A 21 1.50 -16.19 -2.46
C GLY A 21 0.25 -16.17 -1.55
N PRO A 22 0.33 -16.68 -0.29
CA PRO A 22 -0.83 -16.78 0.61
C PRO A 22 -1.29 -15.45 1.23
N ARG A 23 -0.60 -14.32 0.99
CA ARG A 23 -0.91 -13.02 1.60
C ARG A 23 -1.08 -11.83 0.64
N PHE A 24 -0.47 -11.88 -0.55
CA PHE A 24 -0.52 -10.80 -1.54
C PHE A 24 -1.03 -11.39 -2.85
N ARG A 25 -2.34 -11.42 -3.02
CA ARG A 25 -2.95 -11.74 -4.31
C ARG A 25 -3.16 -10.43 -5.05
N ARG A 26 -2.78 -10.40 -6.34
CA ARG A 26 -3.10 -9.38 -7.38
C ARG A 26 -1.91 -8.51 -7.76
N VAL A 27 -1.02 -9.07 -8.58
CA VAL A 27 -0.54 -8.27 -9.71
C VAL A 27 -1.63 -8.41 -10.77
N ALA A 28 -2.57 -7.46 -10.81
CA ALA A 28 -3.75 -7.54 -11.67
C ALA A 28 -3.44 -7.31 -13.16
N ALA A 29 -2.38 -6.54 -13.44
CA ALA A 29 -1.99 -6.18 -14.80
C ALA A 29 -0.54 -6.62 -15.13
N PRO A 30 -0.27 -7.10 -16.36
CA PRO A 30 1.10 -7.41 -16.82
C PRO A 30 2.09 -6.23 -16.68
N MET A 31 1.57 -5.00 -16.75
CA MET A 31 2.37 -3.78 -16.56
C MET A 31 2.86 -3.63 -15.12
N ASP A 32 2.02 -3.96 -14.14
CA ASP A 32 2.39 -3.95 -12.72
C ASP A 32 3.43 -5.04 -12.44
N ALA A 33 3.30 -6.21 -13.08
CA ALA A 33 4.29 -7.29 -12.97
C ALA A 33 5.67 -6.85 -13.45
N LEU A 34 5.70 -6.16 -14.60
CA LEU A 34 6.94 -5.63 -15.17
C LEU A 34 7.53 -4.51 -14.30
N ALA A 35 6.69 -3.62 -13.76
CA ALA A 35 7.12 -2.56 -12.86
C ALA A 35 7.71 -3.16 -11.57
N LEU A 36 7.00 -4.11 -10.95
CA LEU A 36 7.44 -4.84 -9.77
C LEU A 36 8.77 -5.56 -10.02
N TYR A 37 8.89 -6.29 -11.13
CA TYR A 37 10.13 -6.98 -11.51
C TYR A 37 11.32 -6.02 -11.60
N ARG A 38 11.13 -4.87 -12.26
CA ARG A 38 12.19 -3.85 -12.40
C ARG A 38 12.54 -3.21 -11.07
N LEU A 39 11.54 -2.97 -10.22
CA LEU A 39 11.73 -2.35 -8.92
C LEU A 39 12.47 -3.31 -7.98
N ARG A 40 12.09 -4.60 -7.96
CA ARG A 40 12.76 -5.66 -7.17
C ARG A 40 14.23 -5.87 -7.51
N LYS A 41 14.64 -5.62 -8.76
CA LYS A 41 16.07 -5.64 -9.13
C LYS A 41 16.90 -4.59 -8.40
N ALA A 42 16.32 -3.44 -8.11
CA ALA A 42 16.98 -2.38 -7.34
C ALA A 42 16.72 -2.54 -5.84
N PHE A 43 15.53 -3.03 -5.48
CA PHE A 43 15.05 -3.14 -4.09
C PHE A 43 14.43 -4.51 -3.84
N PRO A 44 15.23 -5.52 -3.47
CA PRO A 44 14.73 -6.88 -3.23
C PRO A 44 13.64 -6.97 -2.15
N ASP A 45 13.60 -6.02 -1.22
CA ASP A 45 12.60 -5.95 -0.14
C ASP A 45 11.21 -5.46 -0.60
N VAL A 46 11.04 -5.09 -1.87
CA VAL A 46 9.73 -4.73 -2.43
C VAL A 46 8.91 -5.99 -2.65
N LEU A 47 7.82 -6.13 -1.91
CA LEU A 47 7.00 -7.33 -1.88
C LEU A 47 5.88 -7.30 -2.92
N ALA A 48 5.23 -6.15 -3.10
CA ALA A 48 4.11 -6.03 -4.01
C ALA A 48 3.99 -4.62 -4.58
N LEU A 49 3.32 -4.52 -5.73
CA LEU A 49 2.94 -3.28 -6.39
C LEU A 49 1.53 -3.47 -6.95
N ASP A 50 0.63 -2.57 -6.58
CA ASP A 50 -0.77 -2.55 -7.04
C ASP A 50 -1.09 -1.19 -7.64
N SER A 51 -1.55 -1.19 -8.90
CA SER A 51 -2.16 -0.01 -9.51
C SER A 51 -3.65 -0.02 -9.19
N VAL A 52 -4.14 1.00 -8.49
CA VAL A 52 -5.51 1.00 -7.95
C VAL A 52 -6.53 1.08 -9.07
N GLY A 53 -7.34 0.03 -9.24
CA GLY A 53 -8.43 -0.02 -10.21
C GLY A 53 -9.45 1.10 -9.97
N GLY A 54 -9.77 1.87 -11.01
CA GLY A 54 -10.68 3.01 -10.92
C GLY A 54 -10.06 4.30 -10.38
N ALA A 55 -8.80 4.28 -9.92
CA ALA A 55 -8.07 5.45 -9.45
C ALA A 55 -6.75 5.63 -10.22
N THR A 56 -6.85 5.93 -11.52
CA THR A 56 -5.70 6.17 -12.39
C THR A 56 -4.75 7.19 -11.76
N GLY A 57 -3.46 6.84 -11.66
CA GLY A 57 -2.46 7.69 -11.01
C GLY A 57 -1.99 7.15 -9.66
N TRP A 58 -2.80 6.32 -8.99
CA TRP A 58 -2.50 5.77 -7.68
C TRP A 58 -1.77 4.42 -7.80
N ILE A 59 -0.59 4.34 -7.19
CA ILE A 59 0.16 3.09 -7.08
C ILE A 59 0.54 2.87 -5.62
N ILE A 60 0.23 1.68 -5.13
CA ILE A 60 0.54 1.23 -3.78
C ILE A 60 1.71 0.25 -3.87
N VAL A 61 2.73 0.44 -3.06
CA VAL A 61 3.91 -0.45 -3.00
C VAL A 61 4.06 -0.97 -1.58
N THR A 62 4.09 -2.29 -1.44
CA THR A 62 4.32 -2.95 -0.16
C THR A 62 5.80 -3.31 -0.03
N ILE A 63 6.42 -2.94 1.08
CA ILE A 63 7.84 -3.23 1.35
C ILE A 63 8.07 -3.93 2.70
N ASP A 64 9.09 -4.77 2.78
CA ASP A 64 9.68 -5.20 4.05
C ASP A 64 10.78 -4.20 4.45
N LYS A 65 10.38 -3.07 5.06
CA LYS A 65 11.30 -1.97 5.40
C LYS A 65 12.47 -2.44 6.27
N LYS A 66 13.70 -2.23 5.79
CA LYS A 66 14.97 -2.61 6.43
C LYS A 66 15.80 -1.42 6.89
N ARG A 67 15.59 -0.23 6.31
CA ARG A 67 16.42 0.96 6.59
C ARG A 67 15.60 2.24 6.56
N ARG A 68 16.14 3.25 7.25
CA ARG A 68 15.65 4.62 7.26
C ARG A 68 15.55 5.18 5.85
N GLY A 69 14.43 5.81 5.50
CA GLY A 69 14.21 6.48 4.21
C GLY A 69 14.05 5.55 3.01
N GLN A 70 14.04 4.22 3.21
CA GLN A 70 13.90 3.25 2.13
C GLN A 70 12.60 3.44 1.33
N ALA A 71 11.51 3.79 2.00
CA ALA A 71 10.22 4.02 1.33
C ALA A 71 10.30 5.17 0.33
N LEU A 72 10.90 6.31 0.71
CA LEU A 72 11.11 7.44 -0.20
C LEU A 72 12.07 7.07 -1.34
N GLU A 73 13.12 6.30 -1.08
CA GLU A 73 14.06 5.83 -2.11
C GLU A 73 13.36 4.95 -3.17
N VAL A 74 12.53 4.01 -2.72
CA VAL A 74 11.69 3.15 -3.58
C VAL A 74 10.70 4.02 -4.37
N GLY A 75 10.04 4.97 -3.70
CA GLY A 75 9.09 5.90 -4.32
C GLY A 75 9.73 6.75 -5.42
N ARG A 76 10.92 7.33 -5.18
CA ARG A 76 11.65 8.12 -6.20
C ARG A 76 11.99 7.27 -7.41
N ARG A 77 12.45 6.02 -7.20
CA ARG A 77 12.74 5.11 -8.32
C ARG A 77 11.50 4.81 -9.14
N LEU A 78 10.38 4.56 -8.49
CA LEU A 78 9.11 4.31 -9.17
C LEU A 78 8.63 5.55 -9.93
N ALA A 79 8.69 6.73 -9.31
CA ALA A 79 8.33 8.01 -9.94
C ALA A 79 9.12 8.29 -11.22
N GLN A 80 10.40 7.92 -11.27
CA GLN A 80 11.25 8.08 -12.46
C GLN A 80 10.95 7.06 -13.57
N THR A 81 10.45 5.86 -13.22
CA THR A 81 10.34 4.75 -14.16
C THR A 81 8.91 4.46 -14.62
N SER A 82 7.91 4.90 -13.87
CA SER A 82 6.50 4.70 -14.18
C SER A 82 5.82 6.04 -14.50
N ILE A 83 5.33 6.17 -15.73
CA ILE A 83 4.62 7.37 -16.19
C ILE A 83 3.25 7.55 -15.52
N SER A 84 2.65 6.47 -15.02
CA SER A 84 1.32 6.47 -14.39
C SER A 84 1.37 6.69 -12.88
N ALA A 85 2.55 6.67 -12.26
CA ALA A 85 2.72 6.76 -10.80
C ALA A 85 2.64 8.22 -10.31
N LYS A 86 1.46 8.82 -10.30
CA LYS A 86 1.27 10.21 -9.85
C LYS A 86 1.24 10.33 -8.33
N ILE A 87 0.53 9.40 -7.68
CA ILE A 87 0.42 9.29 -6.23
C ILE A 87 0.97 7.92 -5.86
N ILE A 88 2.09 7.90 -5.15
CA ILE A 88 2.81 6.70 -4.77
C ILE A 88 2.67 6.53 -3.27
N VAL A 89 1.96 5.49 -2.83
CA VAL A 89 1.78 5.17 -1.42
C VAL A 89 2.65 3.96 -1.09
N ILE A 90 3.58 4.12 -0.15
CA ILE A 90 4.43 3.02 0.33
C ILE A 90 3.89 2.54 1.67
N VAL A 91 3.64 1.24 1.79
CA VAL A 91 3.13 0.59 3.01
C VAL A 91 4.03 -0.56 3.45
N ASP A 92 3.97 -0.91 4.73
CA ASP A 92 4.71 -2.05 5.27
C ASP A 92 4.12 -3.40 4.87
N LYS A 93 4.93 -4.46 4.99
CA LYS A 93 4.56 -5.86 4.75
C LYS A 93 3.37 -6.41 5.53
N ASP A 94 2.86 -5.67 6.52
CA ASP A 94 1.68 -6.05 7.31
C ASP A 94 0.37 -5.49 6.74
N VAL A 95 0.43 -4.75 5.64
CA VAL A 95 -0.71 -4.12 4.95
C VAL A 95 -0.92 -4.77 3.58
N ASP A 96 -2.14 -5.24 3.31
CA ASP A 96 -2.52 -5.68 1.96
C ASP A 96 -2.77 -4.46 1.07
N GLY A 97 -1.82 -4.17 0.17
CA GLY A 97 -1.91 -3.04 -0.77
C GLY A 97 -3.13 -3.10 -1.71
N THR A 98 -3.75 -4.27 -1.85
CA THR A 98 -4.91 -4.49 -2.74
C THR A 98 -6.24 -4.33 -2.00
N ASN A 99 -6.18 -4.10 -0.68
CA ASN A 99 -7.31 -3.75 0.17
C ASN A 99 -7.25 -2.25 0.47
N LEU A 100 -8.01 -1.47 -0.31
CA LEU A 100 -8.01 -0.01 -0.18
C LEU A 100 -8.45 0.46 1.22
N GLY A 101 -9.32 -0.28 1.90
CA GLY A 101 -9.72 0.03 3.28
C GLY A 101 -8.55 -0.03 4.25
N GLU A 102 -7.72 -1.08 4.16
CA GLU A 102 -6.49 -1.19 4.97
C GLU A 102 -5.46 -0.11 4.62
N VAL A 103 -5.31 0.21 3.33
CA VAL A 103 -4.38 1.24 2.87
C VAL A 103 -4.82 2.62 3.35
N MET A 104 -6.09 2.97 3.21
CA MET A 104 -6.63 4.23 3.73
C MET A 104 -6.47 4.35 5.25
N HIS A 105 -6.74 3.26 5.99
CA HIS A 105 -6.49 3.23 7.43
C HIS A 105 -5.00 3.43 7.76
N THR A 106 -4.10 2.79 7.01
CA THR A 106 -2.65 2.91 7.18
C THR A 106 -2.18 4.34 6.91
N VAL A 107 -2.63 4.96 5.82
CA VAL A 107 -2.35 6.36 5.52
C VAL A 107 -2.87 7.27 6.63
N GLY A 108 -4.12 7.08 7.09
CA GLY A 108 -4.69 7.93 8.15
C GLY A 108 -4.06 7.75 9.54
N SER A 109 -3.45 6.59 9.82
CA SER A 109 -2.92 6.26 11.16
C SER A 109 -1.39 6.34 11.28
N ARG A 110 -0.64 6.11 10.19
CA ARG A 110 0.83 6.03 10.22
C ARG A 110 1.52 7.21 9.55
N TRP A 111 0.92 7.77 8.49
CA TRP A 111 1.58 8.80 7.70
C TRP A 111 1.57 10.13 8.42
N GLN A 112 2.77 10.70 8.64
CA GLN A 112 2.93 12.08 9.04
C GLN A 112 3.29 12.92 7.81
N PRO A 113 2.37 13.79 7.31
CA PRO A 113 2.55 14.43 6.01
C PRO A 113 3.81 15.28 5.86
N PHE A 114 4.27 15.93 6.93
CA PHE A 114 5.43 16.82 6.85
C PHE A 114 6.77 16.06 6.68
N PRO A 115 7.14 15.11 7.57
CA PRO A 115 8.42 14.41 7.44
C PRO A 115 8.41 13.24 6.45
N ALA A 116 7.23 12.67 6.16
CA ALA A 116 7.09 11.40 5.43
C ALA A 116 6.40 11.57 4.07
N ALA A 117 6.58 12.73 3.43
CA ALA A 117 6.13 12.97 2.06
C ALA A 117 7.17 13.69 1.23
N GLU A 118 7.17 13.44 -0.08
CA GLU A 118 8.04 14.13 -1.03
C GLU A 118 7.28 14.43 -2.32
N ILE A 119 7.26 15.69 -2.70
CA ILE A 119 6.72 16.13 -3.99
C ILE A 119 7.88 16.26 -4.96
N LEU A 120 7.78 15.55 -6.08
CA LEU A 120 8.73 15.59 -7.18
C LEU A 120 8.12 16.39 -8.32
N ASP A 121 8.74 17.53 -8.63
CA ASP A 121 8.33 18.34 -9.77
C ASP A 121 8.91 17.80 -11.09
N ASP A 122 8.24 18.16 -12.18
CA ASP A 122 8.62 17.88 -13.57
C ASP A 122 9.09 16.43 -13.82
N MET A 123 8.21 15.46 -13.58
CA MET A 123 8.44 14.04 -13.83
C MET A 123 7.71 13.54 -15.08
N PRO A 124 8.14 12.43 -15.71
CA PRO A 124 7.40 11.80 -16.82
C PRO A 124 5.97 11.45 -16.38
N GLY A 125 4.99 11.95 -17.11
CA GLY A 125 3.56 11.76 -16.83
C GLY A 125 2.81 11.15 -18.00
N ILE A 126 1.52 10.86 -17.79
CA ILE A 126 0.62 10.41 -18.86
C ILE A 126 0.33 11.61 -19.79
N PRO A 127 0.50 11.49 -21.13
CA PRO A 127 0.23 12.59 -22.05
C PRO A 127 -1.19 13.15 -22.02
N LEU A 128 -2.16 12.31 -21.65
CA LEU A 128 -3.58 12.61 -21.52
C LEU A 128 -4.02 12.92 -20.09
N ASP A 129 -3.09 13.21 -19.15
CA ASP A 129 -3.47 13.67 -17.80
C ASP A 129 -4.17 15.04 -17.91
N PRO A 130 -5.46 15.15 -17.54
CA PRO A 130 -6.23 16.38 -17.71
C PRO A 130 -5.73 17.53 -16.82
N SER A 131 -4.92 17.24 -15.80
CA SER A 131 -4.33 18.26 -14.92
C SER A 131 -2.90 18.67 -15.33
N ALA A 132 -2.33 18.04 -16.36
CA ALA A 132 -0.97 18.36 -16.80
C ALA A 132 -0.94 19.68 -17.57
N VAL A 133 -0.13 20.64 -17.09
CA VAL A 133 0.12 21.91 -17.78
C VAL A 133 0.91 21.69 -19.07
N ARG A 134 1.83 20.72 -19.06
CA ARG A 134 2.62 20.30 -20.23
C ARG A 134 2.39 18.82 -20.48
N SER A 135 1.92 18.47 -21.67
CA SER A 135 1.65 17.07 -22.03
C SER A 135 2.88 16.18 -21.79
N GLY A 136 2.65 15.02 -21.15
CA GLY A 136 3.69 14.03 -20.85
C GLY A 136 4.56 14.38 -19.63
N ARG A 137 4.24 15.46 -18.91
CA ARG A 137 4.97 15.92 -17.72
C ARG A 137 3.99 16.19 -16.58
N SER A 138 4.37 15.84 -15.35
CA SER A 138 3.48 15.95 -14.19
C SER A 138 4.31 16.07 -12.91
N SER A 139 3.74 16.67 -11.87
CA SER A 139 4.25 16.54 -10.50
C SER A 139 3.77 15.25 -9.88
N LYS A 140 4.59 14.63 -9.03
CA LYS A 140 4.27 13.38 -8.33
C LYS A 140 4.43 13.55 -6.84
N ILE A 141 3.66 12.80 -6.05
CA ILE A 141 3.84 12.74 -4.61
C ILE A 141 4.16 11.31 -4.18
N ILE A 142 5.14 11.19 -3.30
CA ILE A 142 5.46 9.97 -2.56
C ILE A 142 4.94 10.16 -1.14
N ILE A 143 4.17 9.17 -0.68
CA ILE A 143 3.60 9.08 0.65
C ILE A 143 4.25 7.88 1.32
N ASP A 144 5.11 8.13 2.30
CA ASP A 144 5.65 7.08 3.16
C ASP A 144 4.68 6.82 4.31
N ALA A 145 3.76 5.87 4.09
CA ALA A 145 2.82 5.39 5.09
C ALA A 145 3.37 4.18 5.87
N THR A 146 4.68 3.91 5.78
CA THR A 146 5.31 2.90 6.63
C THR A 146 5.42 3.40 8.08
N ARG A 147 5.62 2.46 9.00
CA ARG A 147 5.96 2.78 10.40
C ARG A 147 7.23 3.63 10.40
N GLN A 148 7.08 4.87 10.86
CA GLN A 148 8.18 5.81 11.00
C GLN A 148 8.99 5.44 12.23
N TRP A 149 10.30 5.30 12.06
CA TRP A 149 11.23 5.15 13.17
C TRP A 149 11.53 6.50 13.81
N PRO A 150 12.04 6.56 15.05
CA PRO A 150 12.36 7.82 15.72
C PRO A 150 13.28 8.73 14.90
N GLU A 151 14.22 8.15 14.14
CA GLU A 151 15.15 8.86 13.26
C GLU A 151 14.49 9.43 11.99
N GLU A 152 13.23 9.08 11.74
CA GLU A 152 12.39 9.58 10.63
C GLU A 152 11.31 10.55 11.12
N GLY A 153 11.32 10.90 12.42
CA GLY A 153 10.26 11.71 13.04
C GLY A 153 9.08 10.89 13.57
N GLY A 154 9.22 9.57 13.66
CA GLY A 154 8.26 8.68 14.31
C GLY A 154 8.32 8.74 15.85
N PRO A 155 7.32 8.13 16.53
CA PRO A 155 7.30 8.07 17.99
C PRO A 155 8.41 7.14 18.53
N LYS A 156 8.97 7.47 19.70
CA LYS A 156 9.96 6.63 20.41
C LYS A 156 9.43 5.22 20.72
N ILE A 157 8.15 5.15 21.06
CA ILE A 157 7.43 3.91 21.32
C ILE A 157 6.33 3.82 20.27
N TYR A 158 6.50 2.91 19.33
CA TYR A 158 5.46 2.61 18.35
C TYR A 158 4.48 1.62 18.99
N GLN A 159 3.19 1.96 18.99
CA GLN A 159 2.17 1.11 19.59
C GLN A 159 2.02 -0.19 18.79
N GLU A 160 1.99 -1.33 19.49
CA GLU A 160 1.68 -2.61 18.86
C GLU A 160 0.25 -2.59 18.30
N ARG A 161 0.02 -3.37 17.23
CA ARG A 161 -1.32 -3.50 16.65
C ARG A 161 -2.26 -4.15 17.68
N ASN A 162 -3.42 -3.53 17.92
CA ASN A 162 -4.41 -4.04 18.87
C ASN A 162 -4.77 -5.51 18.64
N ARG A 163 -4.88 -5.95 17.38
CA ARG A 163 -5.19 -7.34 17.05
C ARG A 163 -4.06 -8.29 17.45
N ASP A 164 -2.80 -7.90 17.24
CA ASP A 164 -1.65 -8.71 17.60
C ASP A 164 -1.53 -8.82 19.13
N LEU A 165 -1.76 -7.71 19.83
CA LEU A 165 -1.86 -7.69 21.30
C LEU A 165 -2.99 -8.58 21.80
N LEU A 166 -4.18 -8.49 21.22
CA LEU A 166 -5.33 -9.30 21.61
C LEU A 166 -5.06 -10.79 21.42
N THR A 167 -4.53 -11.18 20.25
CA THR A 167 -4.20 -12.59 19.97
C THR A 167 -3.10 -13.11 20.90
N ARG A 168 -2.12 -12.29 21.26
CA ARG A 168 -1.03 -12.68 22.16
C ARG A 168 -1.46 -12.76 23.63
N LEU A 169 -2.20 -11.77 24.11
CA LEU A 169 -2.58 -11.66 25.52
C LEU A 169 -3.85 -12.44 25.86
N ALA A 170 -4.72 -12.68 24.89
CA ALA A 170 -5.97 -13.41 25.05
C ALA A 170 -6.25 -14.33 23.84
N PRO A 171 -5.44 -15.38 23.62
CA PRO A 171 -5.54 -16.24 22.42
C PRO A 171 -6.90 -16.94 22.27
N ALA A 172 -7.58 -17.20 23.38
CA ALA A 172 -8.92 -17.83 23.37
C ALA A 172 -10.06 -16.84 23.11
N ALA A 173 -9.82 -15.52 23.14
CA ALA A 173 -10.89 -14.52 23.06
C ALA A 173 -11.66 -14.58 21.73
N ILE A 174 -10.94 -14.61 20.61
CA ILE A 174 -11.57 -14.67 19.28
C ILE A 174 -12.35 -15.99 19.09
N PRO A 175 -11.75 -17.18 19.31
CA PRO A 175 -12.51 -18.43 19.21
C PRO A 175 -13.73 -18.50 20.13
N ALA A 176 -13.63 -17.97 21.35
CA ALA A 176 -14.73 -17.97 22.30
C ALA A 176 -15.90 -17.08 21.83
N VAL A 177 -15.60 -15.90 21.28
CA VAL A 177 -16.61 -15.00 20.70
C VAL A 177 -17.22 -15.61 19.44
N ASP A 178 -16.39 -16.16 18.55
CA ASP A 178 -16.84 -16.80 17.31
C ASP A 178 -17.80 -17.97 17.60
N ALA A 179 -17.50 -18.79 18.61
CA ALA A 179 -18.36 -19.91 19.03
C ALA A 179 -19.71 -19.47 19.62
N GLN A 180 -19.84 -18.22 20.07
CA GLN A 180 -21.07 -17.67 20.64
C GLN A 180 -21.75 -16.66 19.71
N TRP A 181 -21.20 -16.42 18.52
CA TRP A 181 -21.63 -15.35 17.63
C TRP A 181 -23.10 -15.45 17.23
N GLU A 182 -23.55 -16.66 16.87
CA GLU A 182 -24.96 -16.93 16.55
C GLU A 182 -25.88 -16.65 17.75
N ARG A 183 -25.43 -16.99 18.96
CA ARG A 183 -26.18 -16.73 20.19
C ARG A 183 -26.29 -15.23 20.47
N TYR A 184 -25.20 -14.48 20.28
CA TYR A 184 -25.19 -13.03 20.51
C TYR A 184 -26.04 -12.26 19.51
N LEU A 185 -26.11 -12.74 18.26
CA LEU A 185 -26.93 -12.13 17.23
C LEU A 185 -28.38 -12.66 17.18
N ALA A 186 -28.69 -13.74 17.90
CA ALA A 186 -30.03 -14.28 17.97
C ALA A 186 -31.03 -13.23 18.50
N GLY A 187 -31.99 -12.85 17.65
CA GLY A 187 -32.98 -11.82 17.99
C GLY A 187 -32.46 -10.38 17.95
N TRP A 188 -31.21 -10.15 17.49
CA TRP A 188 -30.72 -8.80 17.23
C TRP A 188 -31.60 -8.15 16.16
N LYS A 189 -32.31 -7.11 16.56
CA LYS A 189 -33.02 -6.20 15.66
C LYS A 189 -32.13 -4.99 15.48
N GLN A 190 -31.92 -4.57 14.25
CA GLN A 190 -31.22 -3.32 13.97
C GLN A 190 -32.02 -2.18 14.61
N GLY A 191 -31.58 -1.73 15.78
CA GLY A 191 -32.07 -0.49 16.36
C GLY A 191 -31.66 0.66 15.45
N SER A 192 -32.49 1.69 15.34
CA SER A 192 -32.05 2.94 14.71
C SER A 192 -30.89 3.47 15.55
N CYS A 193 -29.65 3.36 15.03
CA CYS A 193 -28.47 3.90 15.71
C CYS A 193 -28.49 5.44 15.79
N TYR A 194 -29.51 6.06 15.21
CA TYR A 194 -29.93 7.44 15.39
C TYR A 194 -31.45 7.43 15.56
N PRO A 195 -32.01 7.73 16.74
CA PRO A 195 -33.38 8.24 16.77
C PRO A 195 -33.38 9.50 15.90
N LEU A 196 -34.19 9.52 14.84
CA LEU A 196 -34.48 10.78 14.17
C LEU A 196 -35.30 11.62 15.17
N PRO A 197 -35.14 12.96 15.19
CA PRO A 197 -35.98 13.78 16.05
C PRO A 197 -37.46 13.50 15.75
N GLY A 198 -38.18 12.86 16.67
CA GLY A 198 -39.62 12.54 16.52
C GLY A 198 -40.04 11.10 16.79
N ASP A 199 -39.12 10.17 17.09
CA ASP A 199 -39.44 8.85 17.67
C ASP A 199 -39.69 8.92 19.19
#